data_AF-A0A661ZTA1-F1
#
_entry.id   AF-A0A661ZTA1-F1
#
_cell.length_a   1.000
_cell.length_b   1.000
_cell.length_c   1.000
_cell.angle_alpha   90.00
_cell.angle_beta   90.00
_cell.angle_gamma   90.00
#
_symmetry.space_group_name_H-M   'P 1'
#
loop_
_entity.id
_entity.type
_entity.pdbx_description
1 polymer ?
#
loop_
_entity_poly.entity_id
_entity_poly.type
_entity_poly.pdbx_seq_one_letter_code
_entity_poly.pdbx_strand_id
1 'polypeptide(L)'
;MFTGKYNLRQLEIVEFSEKVYHEGLRHKGINGSLYEDILIKFLREDLPNLCFFKGQIKDKRYFSSQFDIIIAKKTMQQTEFIKSINPYVSIVKREQALGVIELKKWGNPKMISPGGKIDTEYQKFKRHFPELDYLLVCLRFKDRINTTHNNWESLKDNIQTDGSYCFFGRVSDKNKEWIFPWIKNETLLKENEIYLNQYEKLIEQIKNVAQQKI
;
A
#
# COMPACT_ATOMS: atom_id res chain seq x y z
N MET A 1 -22.55 -0.96 -5.18
CA MET A 1 -21.94 -0.23 -6.34
C MET A 1 -20.75 0.59 -5.87
N PHE A 2 -19.61 0.54 -6.59
CA PHE A 2 -18.39 1.33 -6.31
C PHE A 2 -18.60 2.82 -6.64
N THR A 3 -19.46 3.47 -5.88
CA THR A 3 -19.74 4.90 -5.96
C THR A 3 -18.97 5.65 -4.86
N GLY A 4 -18.62 6.91 -5.13
CA GLY A 4 -17.88 7.75 -4.21
C GLY A 4 -16.38 7.79 -4.48
N LYS A 5 -15.76 8.94 -4.16
CA LYS A 5 -14.38 9.29 -4.53
C LYS A 5 -13.37 8.21 -4.13
N TYR A 6 -13.43 7.71 -2.89
CA TYR A 6 -12.44 6.76 -2.38
C TYR A 6 -12.57 5.36 -2.97
N ASN A 7 -13.80 4.88 -3.19
CA ASN A 7 -14.03 3.61 -3.87
C ASN A 7 -13.58 3.66 -5.33
N LEU A 8 -13.75 4.80 -6.01
CA LEU A 8 -13.24 5.01 -7.37
C LEU A 8 -11.72 5.00 -7.41
N ARG A 9 -11.04 5.70 -6.48
CA ARG A 9 -9.55 5.65 -6.38
C ARG A 9 -9.04 4.25 -6.11
N GLN A 10 -9.70 3.52 -5.21
CA GLN A 10 -9.40 2.13 -4.91
C GLN A 10 -9.50 1.25 -6.16
N LEU A 11 -10.61 1.36 -6.90
CA LEU A 11 -10.81 0.64 -8.15
C LEU A 11 -9.72 1.00 -9.18
N GLU A 12 -9.45 2.29 -9.36
CA GLU A 12 -8.50 2.82 -10.35
C GLU A 12 -7.08 2.29 -10.13
N ILE A 13 -6.56 2.33 -8.90
CA ILE A 13 -5.20 1.83 -8.62
C ILE A 13 -5.10 0.32 -8.79
N VAL A 14 -6.12 -0.43 -8.39
CA VAL A 14 -6.10 -1.89 -8.57
C VAL A 14 -6.17 -2.24 -10.06
N GLU A 15 -7.10 -1.63 -10.80
CA GLU A 15 -7.24 -1.80 -12.24
C GLU A 15 -5.93 -1.46 -12.95
N PHE A 16 -5.33 -0.32 -12.63
CA PHE A 16 -4.05 0.11 -13.20
C PHE A 16 -2.96 -0.94 -12.98
N SER A 17 -2.82 -1.43 -11.75
CA SER A 17 -1.78 -2.42 -11.41
C SER A 17 -1.94 -3.73 -12.20
N GLU A 18 -3.18 -4.16 -12.46
CA GLU A 18 -3.46 -5.35 -13.25
C GLU A 18 -3.26 -5.07 -14.73
N LYS A 19 -3.81 -3.97 -15.26
CA LYS A 19 -3.65 -3.57 -16.66
C LYS A 19 -2.18 -3.51 -17.07
N VAL A 20 -1.33 -2.81 -16.30
CA VAL A 20 0.12 -2.72 -16.57
C VAL A 20 0.78 -4.10 -16.68
N TYR A 21 0.38 -5.05 -15.83
CA TYR A 21 0.89 -6.42 -15.88
C TYR A 21 0.38 -7.20 -17.11
N HIS A 22 -0.87 -6.98 -17.49
CA HIS A 22 -1.49 -7.59 -18.68
C HIS A 22 -0.88 -7.06 -19.98
N GLU A 23 -0.57 -5.77 -20.04
CA GLU A 23 0.14 -5.10 -21.16
C GLU A 23 1.62 -5.53 -21.29
N GLY A 24 2.09 -6.49 -20.48
CA GLY A 24 3.40 -7.11 -20.62
C GLY A 24 4.50 -6.54 -19.72
N LEU A 25 4.24 -5.47 -18.96
CA LEU A 25 5.20 -4.91 -18.00
C LEU A 25 5.21 -5.72 -16.69
N ARG A 26 5.75 -6.94 -16.77
CA ARG A 26 5.75 -7.95 -15.70
C ARG A 26 6.98 -7.89 -14.78
N HIS A 27 7.94 -7.02 -15.07
CA HIS A 27 9.11 -6.84 -14.22
C HIS A 27 8.69 -6.31 -12.84
N LYS A 28 8.93 -7.11 -11.79
CA LYS A 28 8.40 -6.85 -10.44
C LYS A 28 8.77 -5.47 -9.91
N GLY A 29 10.02 -5.03 -10.11
CA GLY A 29 10.49 -3.73 -9.61
C GLY A 29 9.89 -2.53 -10.36
N ILE A 30 9.72 -2.63 -11.68
CA ILE A 30 9.19 -1.51 -12.47
C ILE A 30 7.68 -1.39 -12.24
N ASN A 31 6.97 -2.53 -12.30
CA ASN A 31 5.55 -2.58 -12.01
C ASN A 31 5.27 -2.07 -10.58
N GLY A 32 6.11 -2.50 -9.63
CA GLY A 32 6.22 -1.99 -8.25
C GLY A 32 6.13 -0.48 -8.17
N SER A 33 7.14 0.17 -8.75
CA SER A 33 7.27 1.62 -8.73
C SER A 33 6.04 2.33 -9.30
N LEU A 34 5.43 1.82 -10.37
CA LEU A 34 4.30 2.50 -11.01
C LEU A 34 3.07 2.60 -10.11
N TYR A 35 2.63 1.51 -9.48
CA TYR A 35 1.45 1.58 -8.61
C TYR A 35 1.75 2.31 -7.29
N GLU A 36 3.00 2.32 -6.82
CA GLU A 36 3.41 3.17 -5.70
C GLU A 36 3.28 4.66 -6.04
N ASP A 37 3.70 5.07 -7.25
CA ASP A 37 3.59 6.47 -7.70
C ASP A 37 2.13 6.92 -7.80
N ILE A 38 1.24 6.06 -8.29
CA ILE A 38 -0.20 6.31 -8.34
C ILE A 38 -0.78 6.44 -6.92
N LEU A 39 -0.43 5.54 -5.99
CA LEU A 39 -0.92 5.64 -4.61
C LEU A 39 -0.43 6.93 -3.94
N ILE A 40 0.84 7.29 -4.12
CA ILE A 40 1.42 8.54 -3.61
C ILE A 40 0.68 9.75 -4.16
N LYS A 41 0.36 9.77 -5.47
CA LYS A 41 -0.43 10.84 -6.08
C LYS A 41 -1.78 10.99 -5.38
N PHE A 42 -2.52 9.89 -5.20
CA PHE A 42 -3.81 9.93 -4.53
C PHE A 42 -3.70 10.39 -3.07
N LEU A 43 -2.74 9.84 -2.32
CA LEU A 43 -2.48 10.24 -0.94
C LEU A 43 -2.18 11.74 -0.82
N ARG A 44 -1.40 12.33 -1.73
CA ARG A 44 -1.11 13.78 -1.72
C ARG A 44 -2.34 14.63 -2.01
N GLU A 45 -3.21 14.18 -2.91
CA GLU A 45 -4.45 14.87 -3.23
C GLU A 45 -5.47 14.79 -2.08
N ASP A 46 -5.51 13.68 -1.35
CA ASP A 46 -6.48 13.46 -0.25
C ASP A 46 -5.98 13.91 1.12
N LEU A 47 -4.65 13.97 1.29
CA LEU A 47 -3.97 14.38 2.52
C LEU A 47 -2.94 15.49 2.21
N PRO A 48 -3.37 16.66 1.72
CA PRO A 48 -2.47 17.75 1.29
C PRO A 48 -1.67 18.39 2.44
N ASN A 49 -1.97 18.00 3.68
CA ASN A 49 -1.24 18.43 4.88
C ASN A 49 -0.12 17.47 5.28
N LEU A 50 0.16 16.46 4.46
CA LEU A 50 1.23 15.48 4.66
C LEU A 50 2.09 15.36 3.40
N CYS A 51 3.28 14.79 3.58
CA CYS A 51 4.16 14.42 2.50
C CYS A 51 4.30 12.91 2.42
N PHE A 52 4.45 12.40 1.19
CA PHE A 52 4.59 10.97 0.91
C PHE A 52 5.79 10.74 -0.01
N PHE A 53 6.66 9.82 0.35
CA PHE A 53 7.93 9.59 -0.35
C PHE A 53 8.28 8.12 -0.47
N LYS A 54 8.84 7.70 -1.60
CA LYS A 54 9.63 6.45 -1.66
C LYS A 54 10.99 6.73 -1.05
N GLY A 55 11.51 5.85 -0.20
CA GLY A 55 12.78 6.20 0.43
C GLY A 55 13.20 5.41 1.64
N GLN A 56 14.20 5.95 2.33
CA GLN A 56 14.72 5.44 3.59
C GLN A 56 14.43 6.43 4.72
N ILE A 57 14.29 5.91 5.93
CA ILE A 57 14.28 6.70 7.15
C ILE A 57 15.70 6.72 7.71
N LYS A 58 16.19 7.93 8.01
CA LYS A 58 17.47 8.15 8.68
C LYS A 58 17.24 8.46 10.15
N ASP A 59 17.85 7.66 11.02
CA ASP A 59 17.94 7.93 12.46
C ASP A 59 19.41 7.98 12.89
N LYS A 60 19.89 9.16 13.27
CA LYS A 60 21.31 9.42 13.60
C LYS A 60 22.25 8.92 12.48
N ARG A 61 22.96 7.82 12.72
CA ARG A 61 23.89 7.17 11.77
C ARG A 61 23.27 5.96 11.06
N TYR A 62 22.09 5.52 11.47
CA TYR A 62 21.38 4.40 10.89
C TYR A 62 20.54 4.87 9.70
N PHE A 63 20.55 4.07 8.64
CA PHE A 63 19.66 4.17 7.50
C PHE A 63 18.85 2.89 7.41
N SER A 64 17.53 3.01 7.33
CA SER A 64 16.65 1.86 7.12
C SER A 64 16.86 1.24 5.74
N SER A 65 16.27 0.07 5.50
CA SER A 65 15.93 -0.36 4.14
C SER A 65 15.00 0.65 3.46
N GLN A 66 14.91 0.58 2.14
CA GLN A 66 13.93 1.37 1.41
C GLN A 66 12.51 0.86 1.72
N PHE A 67 11.61 1.77 2.01
CA PHE A 67 10.18 1.54 2.14
C PHE A 67 9.45 1.97 0.86
N ASP A 68 8.35 1.28 0.56
CA ASP A 68 7.50 1.57 -0.59
C ASP A 68 6.94 2.99 -0.49
N ILE A 69 6.37 3.37 0.67
CA ILE A 69 5.93 4.75 0.93
C ILE A 69 6.20 5.13 2.39
N ILE A 70 6.85 6.27 2.61
CA ILE A 70 7.04 6.93 3.92
C ILE A 70 6.01 8.04 4.04
N ILE A 71 5.28 8.06 5.15
CA ILE A 71 4.38 9.14 5.56
C ILE A 71 5.18 10.13 6.39
N ALA A 72 5.16 11.41 6.02
CA ALA A 72 5.95 12.45 6.68
C ALA A 72 5.14 13.73 6.93
N LYS A 73 5.60 14.52 7.90
CA LYS A 73 5.09 15.87 8.17
C LYS A 73 5.29 16.77 6.95
N LYS A 74 4.35 17.71 6.72
CA LYS A 74 4.45 18.68 5.61
C LYS A 74 5.71 19.55 5.65
N THR A 75 6.25 19.76 6.85
CA THR A 75 7.50 20.48 7.11
C THR A 75 8.74 19.75 6.60
N MET A 76 8.63 18.49 6.18
CA MET A 76 9.75 17.72 5.64
C MET A 76 10.22 18.33 4.31
N GLN A 77 11.39 18.97 4.36
CA GLN A 77 12.10 19.46 3.18
C GLN A 77 13.11 18.42 2.71
N GLN A 78 13.04 18.07 1.43
CA GLN A 78 14.08 17.26 0.79
C GLN A 78 15.27 18.17 0.46
N THR A 79 16.47 17.77 0.84
CA THR A 79 17.69 18.52 0.49
C THR A 79 17.91 18.49 -1.02
N GLU A 80 18.15 19.66 -1.63
CA GLU A 80 18.33 19.79 -3.09
C GLU A 80 19.45 18.91 -3.62
N PHE A 81 20.57 18.78 -2.89
CA PHE A 81 21.69 17.94 -3.29
C PHE A 81 21.29 16.47 -3.52
N ILE A 82 20.57 15.85 -2.56
CA ILE A 82 20.13 14.46 -2.70
C ILE A 82 19.18 14.33 -3.90
N LYS A 83 18.27 15.29 -4.10
CA LYS A 83 17.35 15.28 -5.24
C LYS A 83 18.03 15.52 -6.58
N SER A 84 19.15 16.25 -6.60
CA SER A 84 19.97 16.44 -7.80
C SER A 84 20.68 15.16 -8.25
N ILE A 85 20.98 14.25 -7.32
CA ILE A 85 21.66 12.98 -7.61
C ILE A 85 20.65 11.84 -7.81
N ASN A 86 19.62 11.76 -6.97
CA ASN A 86 18.57 10.77 -7.06
C ASN A 86 17.19 11.43 -6.81
N PRO A 87 16.47 11.80 -7.88
CA PRO A 87 15.17 12.45 -7.72
C PRO A 87 14.10 11.49 -7.18
N TYR A 88 14.31 10.17 -7.32
CA TYR A 88 13.31 9.14 -7.08
C TYR A 88 13.27 8.61 -5.64
N VAL A 89 14.43 8.52 -4.99
CA VAL A 89 14.55 8.01 -3.62
C VAL A 89 14.81 9.18 -2.67
N SER A 90 13.96 9.31 -1.66
CA SER A 90 14.08 10.32 -0.62
C SER A 90 14.78 9.76 0.63
N ILE A 91 15.45 10.64 1.37
CA ILE A 91 15.91 10.33 2.73
C ILE A 91 15.09 11.17 3.69
N VAL A 92 14.28 10.53 4.52
CA VAL A 92 13.40 11.19 5.50
C VAL A 92 14.06 11.08 6.86
N LYS A 93 14.29 12.22 7.53
CA LYS A 93 14.78 12.19 8.90
C LYS A 93 13.71 11.61 9.82
N ARG A 94 14.12 10.79 10.79
CA ARG A 94 13.22 10.08 11.68
C ARG A 94 12.17 11.02 12.28
N GLU A 95 12.55 12.15 12.85
CA GLU A 95 11.66 13.12 13.50
C GLU A 95 10.56 13.71 12.59
N GLN A 96 10.73 13.60 11.27
CA GLN A 96 9.74 14.05 10.28
C GLN A 96 8.83 12.91 9.80
N ALA A 97 9.21 11.65 10.03
CA ALA A 97 8.41 10.49 9.66
C ALA A 97 7.27 10.25 10.69
N LEU A 98 6.12 9.81 10.19
CA LEU A 98 4.92 9.47 10.95
C LEU A 98 4.60 7.97 10.90
N GLY A 99 5.00 7.33 9.80
CA GLY A 99 4.82 5.91 9.54
C GLY A 99 5.27 5.55 8.14
N VAL A 100 5.05 4.30 7.76
CA VAL A 100 5.31 3.75 6.43
C VAL A 100 4.12 2.93 5.95
N ILE A 101 3.96 2.83 4.63
CA ILE A 101 3.05 1.92 3.97
C ILE A 101 3.89 0.93 3.18
N GLU A 102 3.80 -0.35 3.54
CA GLU A 102 4.25 -1.46 2.71
C GLU A 102 3.16 -1.76 1.68
N LEU A 103 3.49 -1.60 0.40
CA LEU A 103 2.54 -1.74 -0.69
C LEU A 103 2.83 -3.01 -1.49
N LYS A 104 1.82 -3.85 -1.66
CA LYS A 104 1.94 -5.09 -2.43
C LYS A 104 0.86 -5.13 -3.47
N LYS A 105 1.27 -5.31 -4.74
CA LYS A 105 0.32 -5.65 -5.80
C LYS A 105 -0.47 -6.90 -5.42
N TRP A 106 0.23 -7.97 -5.07
CA TRP A 106 -0.37 -9.25 -4.69
C TRP A 106 0.04 -9.71 -3.30
N GLY A 107 -0.92 -9.74 -2.38
CA GLY A 107 -0.82 -10.49 -1.13
C GLY A 107 -1.18 -11.96 -1.35
N ASN A 108 -0.69 -12.84 -0.48
CA ASN A 108 -1.04 -14.25 -0.44
C ASN A 108 -0.86 -14.79 0.98
N PRO A 109 -1.43 -15.96 1.34
CA PRO A 109 -1.41 -16.47 2.71
C PRO A 109 0.00 -16.58 3.30
N LYS A 110 0.96 -17.14 2.57
CA LYS A 110 2.36 -17.29 3.03
C LYS A 110 3.04 -15.95 3.33
N MET A 111 2.64 -14.89 2.64
CA MET A 111 3.21 -13.56 2.84
C MET A 111 2.73 -12.92 4.14
N ILE A 112 1.46 -13.16 4.52
CA ILE A 112 0.78 -12.48 5.64
C ILE A 112 0.61 -13.35 6.88
N SER A 113 0.92 -14.65 6.80
CA SER A 113 0.91 -15.56 7.94
C SER A 113 1.96 -15.17 8.99
N PRO A 114 1.81 -15.59 10.26
CA PRO A 114 2.87 -15.47 11.26
C PRO A 114 4.20 -16.06 10.77
N GLY A 115 5.32 -15.37 11.02
CA GLY A 115 6.65 -15.68 10.47
C GLY A 115 6.79 -15.42 8.97
N GLY A 116 5.74 -14.93 8.30
CA GLY A 116 5.73 -14.56 6.89
C GLY A 116 6.56 -13.31 6.60
N LYS A 117 6.59 -12.91 5.32
CA LYS A 117 7.39 -11.76 4.89
C LYS A 117 6.92 -10.46 5.57
N ILE A 118 5.62 -10.21 5.63
CA ILE A 118 5.10 -8.97 6.23
C ILE A 118 5.40 -8.93 7.73
N ASP A 119 5.13 -10.02 8.44
CA ASP A 119 5.43 -10.14 9.86
C ASP A 119 6.92 -9.89 10.16
N THR A 120 7.80 -10.52 9.37
CA THR A 120 9.26 -10.33 9.50
C THR A 120 9.67 -8.87 9.29
N GLU A 121 9.13 -8.19 8.27
CA GLU A 121 9.47 -6.79 8.00
C GLU A 121 8.87 -5.84 9.05
N TYR A 122 7.65 -6.12 9.52
CA TYR A 122 7.03 -5.40 10.64
C TYR A 122 7.90 -5.47 11.90
N GLN A 123 8.32 -6.67 12.30
CA GLN A 123 9.15 -6.87 13.49
C GLN A 123 10.51 -6.17 13.37
N LYS A 124 11.14 -6.21 12.18
CA LYS A 124 12.38 -5.46 11.91
C LYS A 124 12.17 -3.95 11.99
N PHE A 125 11.06 -3.46 11.44
CA PHE A 125 10.69 -2.05 11.46
C PHE A 125 10.46 -1.56 12.90
N LYS A 126 9.60 -2.23 13.65
CA LYS A 126 9.26 -1.85 15.03
C LYS A 126 10.43 -1.96 15.99
N ARG A 127 11.43 -2.79 15.72
CA ARG A 127 12.68 -2.81 16.48
C ARG A 127 13.45 -1.49 16.40
N HIS A 128 13.42 -0.83 15.25
CA HIS A 128 14.16 0.43 15.03
C HIS A 128 13.28 1.67 15.20
N PHE A 129 11.98 1.55 14.91
CA PHE A 129 11.01 2.64 14.92
C PHE A 129 9.72 2.24 15.64
N PRO A 130 9.75 1.90 16.95
CA PRO A 130 8.61 1.34 17.66
C PRO A 130 7.37 2.24 17.65
N GLU A 131 7.59 3.55 17.66
CA GLU A 131 6.56 4.59 17.69
C GLU A 131 6.03 5.01 16.31
N LEU A 132 6.61 4.54 15.21
CA LEU A 132 6.10 4.81 13.86
C LEU A 132 5.08 3.75 13.46
N ASP A 133 4.09 4.14 12.67
CA ASP A 133 3.10 3.19 12.14
C ASP A 133 3.67 2.43 10.95
N TYR A 134 3.38 1.15 10.85
CA TYR A 134 3.66 0.27 9.73
C TYR A 134 2.34 -0.27 9.21
N LEU A 135 1.91 0.28 8.07
CA LEU A 135 0.65 -0.07 7.43
C LEU A 135 0.91 -1.02 6.26
N LEU A 136 0.13 -2.08 6.13
CA LEU A 136 0.11 -2.93 4.94
C LEU A 136 -1.04 -2.53 4.02
N VAL A 137 -0.73 -2.27 2.75
CA VAL A 137 -1.73 -2.16 1.69
C VAL A 137 -1.50 -3.25 0.64
N CYS A 138 -2.51 -4.08 0.47
CA CYS A 138 -2.57 -5.12 -0.53
C CYS A 138 -3.57 -4.70 -1.62
N LEU A 139 -3.09 -4.45 -2.85
CA LEU A 139 -4.00 -4.10 -3.95
C LEU A 139 -4.92 -5.26 -4.29
N ARG A 140 -4.36 -6.48 -4.35
CA ARG A 140 -5.09 -7.72 -4.64
C ARG A 140 -4.62 -8.86 -3.75
N PHE A 141 -5.51 -9.52 -3.03
CA PHE A 141 -5.16 -10.78 -2.34
C PHE A 141 -5.40 -11.98 -3.26
N LYS A 142 -4.33 -12.68 -3.66
CA LYS A 142 -4.40 -13.85 -4.56
C LYS A 142 -3.89 -15.10 -3.85
N ASP A 143 -4.79 -16.03 -3.54
CA ASP A 143 -4.39 -17.42 -3.29
C ASP A 143 -4.37 -18.23 -4.61
N ARG A 144 -3.35 -19.07 -4.74
CA ARG A 144 -3.24 -20.08 -5.82
C ARG A 144 -4.04 -21.33 -5.47
N ILE A 145 -4.19 -21.62 -4.19
CA ILE A 145 -4.96 -22.74 -3.66
C ILE A 145 -6.31 -22.14 -3.30
N ASN A 146 -7.32 -22.29 -4.16
CA ASN A 146 -8.64 -21.68 -3.96
C ASN A 146 -9.41 -22.40 -2.83
N THR A 147 -8.87 -22.45 -1.63
CA THR A 147 -9.53 -22.98 -0.43
C THR A 147 -10.26 -21.84 0.26
N THR A 148 -11.48 -22.13 0.69
CA THR A 148 -12.36 -21.19 1.40
C THR A 148 -11.75 -20.61 2.67
N HIS A 149 -10.75 -21.27 3.27
CA HIS A 149 -10.10 -20.85 4.50
C HIS A 149 -8.87 -19.95 4.32
N ASN A 150 -8.34 -19.80 3.10
CA ASN A 150 -7.12 -19.04 2.84
C ASN A 150 -7.39 -17.76 2.03
N ASN A 151 -8.36 -16.97 2.47
CA ASN A 151 -8.68 -15.70 1.84
C ASN A 151 -8.30 -14.52 2.78
N TRP A 152 -8.44 -13.30 2.29
CA TRP A 152 -8.10 -12.12 3.09
C TRP A 152 -8.95 -12.03 4.36
N GLU A 153 -10.26 -12.25 4.28
CA GLU A 153 -11.18 -12.09 5.40
C GLU A 153 -10.88 -13.05 6.55
N SER A 154 -10.45 -14.28 6.24
CA SER A 154 -10.07 -15.28 7.25
C SER A 154 -8.67 -15.08 7.83
N LEU A 155 -7.81 -14.31 7.17
CA LEU A 155 -6.39 -14.19 7.55
C LEU A 155 -5.99 -12.81 8.06
N LYS A 156 -6.77 -11.76 7.76
CA LYS A 156 -6.43 -10.36 8.07
C LYS A 156 -6.16 -10.11 9.55
N ASP A 157 -6.85 -10.82 10.45
CA ASP A 157 -6.71 -10.63 11.89
C ASP A 157 -5.39 -11.21 12.44
N ASN A 158 -4.71 -12.06 11.66
CA ASN A 158 -3.41 -12.62 12.02
C ASN A 158 -2.22 -11.74 11.56
N ILE A 159 -2.49 -10.66 10.82
CA ILE A 159 -1.44 -9.84 10.23
C ILE A 159 -0.88 -8.88 11.27
N GLN A 160 0.39 -9.05 11.62
CA GLN A 160 1.08 -8.15 12.54
C GLN A 160 1.48 -6.85 11.83
N THR A 161 0.64 -5.82 11.99
CA THR A 161 0.83 -4.45 11.47
C THR A 161 0.03 -3.47 12.35
N ASP A 162 0.29 -2.17 12.24
CA ASP A 162 -0.57 -1.16 12.89
C ASP A 162 -1.89 -0.94 12.12
N GLY A 163 -1.94 -1.36 10.85
CA GLY A 163 -3.14 -1.37 10.03
C GLY A 163 -2.94 -2.17 8.75
N SER A 164 -3.95 -2.93 8.35
CA SER A 164 -3.91 -3.82 7.18
C SER A 164 -5.13 -3.60 6.29
N TYR A 165 -4.87 -3.31 5.02
CA TYR A 165 -5.91 -2.98 4.04
C TYR A 165 -5.75 -3.86 2.81
N CYS A 166 -6.86 -4.43 2.35
CA CYS A 166 -6.92 -5.13 1.07
C CYS A 166 -7.97 -4.48 0.21
N PHE A 167 -7.57 -3.99 -0.96
CA PHE A 167 -8.48 -3.27 -1.83
C PHE A 167 -9.38 -4.21 -2.62
N PHE A 168 -8.86 -5.35 -3.07
CA PHE A 168 -9.62 -6.34 -3.81
C PHE A 168 -9.16 -7.75 -3.45
N GLY A 169 -10.08 -8.70 -3.43
CA GLY A 169 -9.79 -10.13 -3.32
C GLY A 169 -9.74 -10.77 -4.70
N ARG A 170 -9.09 -11.93 -4.80
CA ARG A 170 -9.32 -12.80 -5.94
C ARG A 170 -10.70 -13.43 -5.80
N VAL A 171 -11.51 -13.23 -6.82
CA VAL A 171 -12.82 -13.84 -6.96
C VAL A 171 -12.76 -14.62 -8.27
N SER A 172 -13.33 -15.82 -8.29
CA SER A 172 -12.94 -16.94 -9.16
C SER A 172 -12.86 -16.64 -10.67
N ASP A 173 -12.03 -17.46 -11.33
CA ASP A 173 -11.66 -17.52 -12.75
C ASP A 173 -10.77 -16.41 -13.34
N LYS A 174 -9.62 -16.82 -13.91
CA LYS A 174 -8.58 -15.92 -14.46
C LYS A 174 -9.09 -15.03 -15.61
N ASN A 175 -10.12 -15.47 -16.32
CA ASN A 175 -10.59 -14.85 -17.57
C ASN A 175 -11.45 -13.61 -17.34
N LYS A 176 -12.02 -13.41 -16.14
CA LYS A 176 -12.83 -12.23 -15.81
C LYS A 176 -12.01 -10.98 -15.49
N GLU A 177 -10.73 -11.15 -15.13
CA GLU A 177 -9.85 -10.06 -14.69
C GLU A 177 -9.33 -9.20 -15.86
N TRP A 178 -9.47 -9.66 -17.12
CA TRP A 178 -8.85 -9.01 -18.30
C TRP A 178 -9.78 -8.04 -19.03
N ILE A 179 -11.01 -7.88 -18.56
CA ILE A 179 -12.02 -7.05 -19.21
C ILE A 179 -12.03 -5.67 -18.56
N PHE A 180 -11.28 -4.75 -19.15
CA PHE A 180 -11.21 -3.33 -18.75
C PHE A 180 -12.21 -2.48 -19.54
N PRO A 181 -12.70 -1.35 -18.98
CA PRO A 181 -12.48 -0.89 -17.61
C PRO A 181 -13.36 -1.63 -16.60
N TRP A 182 -12.83 -1.91 -15.42
CA TRP A 182 -13.51 -2.67 -14.37
C TRP A 182 -14.71 -1.94 -13.79
N ILE A 183 -14.78 -0.61 -13.93
CA ILE A 183 -15.95 0.18 -13.54
C ILE A 183 -17.23 -0.25 -14.27
N LYS A 184 -17.11 -0.90 -15.43
CA LYS A 184 -18.23 -1.46 -16.21
C LYS A 184 -18.46 -2.96 -15.95
N ASN A 185 -17.66 -3.60 -15.11
CA ASN A 185 -17.71 -5.04 -14.85
C ASN A 185 -18.53 -5.32 -13.57
N GLU A 186 -19.85 -5.28 -13.69
CA GLU A 186 -20.78 -5.43 -12.54
C GLU A 186 -20.55 -6.71 -11.74
N THR A 187 -20.20 -7.81 -12.41
CA THR A 187 -19.93 -9.10 -11.75
C THR A 187 -18.70 -9.00 -10.87
N LEU A 188 -17.57 -8.51 -11.40
CA LEU A 188 -16.33 -8.32 -10.64
C LEU A 188 -16.53 -7.36 -9.47
N LEU A 189 -17.26 -6.27 -9.69
CA LEU A 189 -17.55 -5.29 -8.64
C LEU A 189 -18.39 -5.92 -7.53
N LYS A 190 -19.48 -6.62 -7.87
CA LYS A 190 -20.33 -7.35 -6.90
C LYS A 190 -19.53 -8.36 -6.09
N GLU A 191 -18.68 -9.13 -6.77
CA GLU A 191 -17.77 -10.11 -6.18
C GLU A 191 -16.75 -9.49 -5.20
N ASN A 192 -16.45 -8.19 -5.31
CA ASN A 192 -15.49 -7.46 -4.46
C ASN A 192 -16.15 -6.43 -3.52
N GLU A 193 -17.47 -6.39 -3.38
CA GLU A 193 -18.15 -5.39 -2.55
C GLU A 193 -17.73 -5.44 -1.08
N ILE A 194 -17.31 -6.61 -0.58
CA ILE A 194 -16.79 -6.76 0.79
C ILE A 194 -15.53 -5.93 1.06
N TYR A 195 -14.80 -5.53 0.02
CA TYR A 195 -13.59 -4.71 0.12
C TYR A 195 -13.87 -3.21 -0.07
N LEU A 196 -15.13 -2.77 -0.13
CA LEU A 196 -15.45 -1.35 -0.22
C LEU A 196 -14.91 -0.56 0.97
N ASN A 197 -14.62 0.72 0.73
CA ASN A 197 -14.15 1.70 1.70
C ASN A 197 -12.78 1.39 2.35
N GLN A 198 -12.01 0.43 1.83
CA GLN A 198 -10.70 0.08 2.41
C GLN A 198 -9.69 1.22 2.21
N TYR A 199 -9.73 1.91 1.07
CA TYR A 199 -8.94 3.13 0.87
C TYR A 199 -9.37 4.28 1.79
N GLU A 200 -10.68 4.44 2.05
CA GLU A 200 -11.18 5.46 2.98
C GLU A 200 -10.70 5.19 4.41
N LYS A 201 -10.78 3.94 4.88
CA LYS A 201 -10.23 3.53 6.18
C LYS A 201 -8.72 3.76 6.29
N LEU A 202 -7.96 3.57 5.22
CA LEU A 202 -6.54 3.92 5.17
C LEU A 202 -6.35 5.44 5.35
N ILE A 203 -7.13 6.26 4.64
CA ILE A 203 -7.07 7.72 4.76
C ILE A 203 -7.38 8.17 6.18
N GLU A 204 -8.40 7.59 6.82
CA GLU A 204 -8.77 7.88 8.22
C GLU A 204 -7.66 7.49 9.19
N GLN A 205 -7.06 6.31 9.06
CA GLN A 205 -5.93 5.89 9.89
C GLN A 205 -4.77 6.87 9.78
N ILE A 206 -4.38 7.27 8.56
CA ILE A 206 -3.26 8.19 8.36
C ILE A 206 -3.57 9.56 8.99
N LYS A 207 -4.82 10.04 8.92
CA LYS A 207 -5.23 11.28 9.60
C LYS A 207 -5.10 11.17 11.11
N ASN A 208 -5.54 10.07 11.69
CA ASN A 208 -5.46 9.84 13.13
C ASN A 208 -4.00 9.82 13.61
N VAL A 209 -3.13 9.14 12.88
CA VAL A 209 -1.68 9.11 13.14
C VAL A 209 -1.08 10.52 13.09
N ALA A 210 -1.47 11.31 12.10
CA ALA A 210 -0.99 12.69 11.97
C ALA A 210 -1.47 13.57 13.14
N GLN A 211 -2.72 13.43 13.59
CA GLN A 211 -3.27 14.22 14.70
C GLN A 211 -2.63 13.90 16.06
N GLN A 212 -2.19 12.66 16.27
CA GLN A 212 -1.56 12.25 17.53
C GLN A 212 -0.07 12.63 17.62
N LYS A 213 0.59 12.89 16.48
CA LYS A 213 2.06 13.02 16.37
C LYS A 213 2.53 14.38 15.82
N ILE A 214 1.60 15.28 15.49
CA ILE A 214 1.84 16.68 15.14
C ILE A 214 1.40 17.53 16.33
#